data_AF-A0A2T6ZYD5-F1
#
_entry.id   AF-A0A2T6ZYD5-F1
#
_cell.length_a   1.000
_cell.length_b   1.000
_cell.length_c   1.000
_cell.angle_alpha   90.00
_cell.angle_beta   90.00
_cell.angle_gamma   90.00
#
_symmetry.space_group_name_H-M   'P 1'
#
loop_
_entity.id
_entity.type
_entity.pdbx_description
1 polymer ?
#
loop_
_entity_poly.entity_id
_entity_poly.type
_entity_poly.pdbx_seq_one_letter_code
_entity_poly.pdbx_strand_id
1 'polypeptide(L)'
;MEVDFSYYRSILKNQAVIDEVESARKRFQPVTYDVKKQIKIIEGFEAEAVKNAEATKGKVDKELEELEKTLKNIEEARPFEDLTVDDVAAARPDIDTRTADMIEKGRWMPAGYKEKFGELSVL
;
A
#
# COMPACT_ATOMS: atom_id res chain seq x y z
N MET A 1 25.61 -42.71 3.19
CA MET A 1 25.34 -44.07 2.69
C MET A 1 26.34 -44.38 1.59
N GLU A 2 27.44 -45.04 1.95
CA GLU A 2 28.44 -45.48 0.98
C GLU A 2 28.04 -46.83 0.40
N VAL A 3 28.25 -47.02 -0.90
CA VAL A 3 28.00 -48.31 -1.56
C VAL A 3 29.31 -49.09 -1.60
N ASP A 4 29.30 -50.28 -1.03
CA ASP A 4 30.46 -51.16 -0.96
C ASP A 4 30.61 -51.98 -2.24
N PHE A 5 31.40 -51.45 -3.18
CA PHE A 5 31.68 -52.11 -4.46
C PHE A 5 32.51 -53.39 -4.31
N SER A 6 33.27 -53.55 -3.23
CA SER A 6 34.07 -54.77 -2.98
C SER A 6 33.17 -55.96 -2.63
N TYR A 7 32.12 -55.73 -1.84
CA TYR A 7 31.12 -56.76 -1.55
C TYR A 7 30.39 -57.21 -2.82
N TYR A 8 29.96 -56.27 -3.67
CA TYR A 8 29.27 -56.61 -4.93
C TYR A 8 30.15 -57.30 -5.96
N ARG A 9 31.46 -56.99 -6.02
CA ARG A 9 32.42 -57.74 -6.85
C ARG A 9 32.54 -59.20 -6.42
N SER A 10 32.32 -59.54 -5.15
CA SER A 10 32.43 -60.93 -4.70
C SER A 10 31.23 -61.82 -5.06
N ILE A 11 30.05 -61.22 -5.30
CA ILE A 11 28.78 -61.94 -5.48
C ILE A 11 28.34 -62.02 -6.94
N LEU A 12 28.61 -60.97 -7.73
CA LEU A 12 28.15 -60.88 -9.12
C LEU A 12 29.18 -61.45 -10.09
N LYS A 13 28.72 -62.32 -11.01
CA LYS A 13 29.58 -62.92 -12.05
C LYS A 13 30.10 -61.91 -13.08
N ASN A 14 29.38 -60.80 -13.29
CA ASN A 14 29.66 -59.86 -14.37
C ASN A 14 30.33 -58.58 -13.84
N GLN A 15 31.65 -58.64 -13.69
CA GLN A 15 32.48 -57.58 -13.08
C GLN A 15 32.47 -56.27 -13.89
N ALA A 16 32.32 -56.36 -15.21
CA ALA A 16 32.32 -55.20 -16.10
C ALA A 16 31.24 -54.16 -15.75
N VAL A 17 30.07 -54.64 -15.30
CA VAL A 17 28.95 -53.77 -14.91
C VAL A 17 29.24 -53.02 -13.61
N ILE A 18 29.98 -53.63 -12.70
CA ILE A 18 30.35 -53.01 -11.41
C ILE A 18 31.37 -51.90 -11.65
N ASP A 19 32.36 -52.15 -12.51
CA ASP A 19 33.38 -51.16 -12.87
C ASP A 19 32.76 -49.96 -13.59
N GLU A 20 31.76 -50.20 -14.46
CA GLU A 20 31.04 -49.13 -15.16
C GLU A 20 30.22 -48.27 -14.20
N VAL A 21 29.50 -48.88 -13.25
CA VAL A 21 28.70 -48.15 -12.23
C VAL A 21 29.60 -47.40 -11.25
N GLU A 22 30.74 -47.98 -10.84
CA GLU A 22 31.73 -47.32 -10.00
C GLU A 22 32.33 -46.10 -10.71
N SER A 23 32.66 -46.24 -12.00
CA SER A 23 33.16 -45.16 -12.86
C SER A 23 32.10 -44.06 -13.06
N ALA A 24 30.85 -44.43 -13.36
CA ALA A 24 29.74 -43.49 -13.53
C ALA A 24 29.46 -42.71 -12.24
N ARG A 25 29.53 -43.37 -11.08
CA ARG A 25 29.34 -42.71 -9.79
C ARG A 25 30.49 -41.79 -9.40
N LYS A 26 31.74 -42.16 -9.69
CA LYS A 26 32.91 -41.28 -9.48
C LYS A 26 32.87 -40.06 -10.40
N ARG A 27 32.31 -40.19 -11.61
CA ARG A 27 32.12 -39.09 -12.56
C ARG A 27 30.89 -38.23 -12.25
N PHE A 28 29.93 -38.76 -11.50
CA PHE A 28 28.74 -38.03 -11.08
C PHE A 28 29.11 -37.00 -10.01
N GLN A 29 29.43 -35.78 -10.45
CA GLN A 29 29.48 -34.61 -9.56
C GLN A 29 28.08 -34.00 -9.48
N PRO A 30 27.48 -33.90 -8.28
CA PRO A 30 26.24 -33.16 -8.12
C PRO A 30 26.48 -31.71 -8.51
N VAL A 31 25.73 -31.20 -9.49
CA VAL A 31 25.75 -29.79 -9.83
C VAL A 31 25.09 -29.04 -8.67
N THR A 32 25.90 -28.32 -7.88
CA THR A 32 25.39 -27.47 -6.80
C THR A 32 24.84 -26.19 -7.41
N TYR A 33 23.56 -25.91 -7.20
CA TYR A 33 22.97 -24.62 -7.57
C TYR A 33 23.42 -23.53 -6.59
N ASP A 34 24.03 -22.46 -7.10
CA ASP A 34 24.39 -21.29 -6.28
C ASP A 34 23.17 -20.37 -6.10
N VAL A 35 22.46 -20.57 -4.99
CA VAL A 35 21.28 -19.78 -4.61
C VAL A 35 21.65 -18.39 -4.06
N LYS A 36 22.93 -18.05 -3.86
CA LYS A 36 23.33 -16.77 -3.25
C LYS A 36 22.85 -15.55 -4.02
N LYS A 37 22.85 -15.62 -5.36
CA LYS A 37 22.34 -14.53 -6.20
C LYS A 37 20.83 -14.31 -6.01
N GLN A 38 20.08 -15.40 -5.86
CA GLN A 38 18.63 -15.36 -5.67
C GLN A 38 18.28 -14.84 -4.27
N ILE A 39 19.02 -15.28 -3.24
CA ILE A 39 18.89 -14.77 -1.87
C ILE A 39 19.10 -13.25 -1.83
N LYS A 40 20.16 -12.75 -2.47
CA LYS A 40 20.44 -11.30 -2.52
C LYS A 40 19.33 -10.49 -3.22
N ILE A 41 18.69 -11.07 -4.23
CA ILE A 41 17.55 -10.43 -4.90
C ILE A 41 16.33 -10.42 -3.96
N ILE A 42 16.06 -11.52 -3.26
CA ILE A 42 14.96 -11.63 -2.28
C ILE A 42 15.13 -10.60 -1.15
N GLU A 43 16.34 -10.46 -0.61
CA GLU A 43 16.65 -9.45 0.41
C GLU A 43 16.36 -8.01 -0.07
N GLY A 44 16.66 -7.71 -1.33
CA GLY A 44 16.34 -6.41 -1.93
C GLY A 44 14.82 -6.17 -2.04
N PHE A 45 14.08 -7.18 -2.50
CA PHE A 45 12.61 -7.11 -2.57
C PHE A 45 11.98 -6.98 -1.17
N GLU A 46 12.49 -7.70 -0.18
CA GLU A 46 12.01 -7.64 1.20
C GLU A 46 12.25 -6.24 1.79
N ALA A 47 13.44 -5.68 1.63
CA ALA A 47 13.75 -4.34 2.13
C ALA A 47 12.83 -3.27 1.51
N GLU A 48 12.55 -3.36 0.20
CA GLU A 48 11.65 -2.42 -0.46
C GLU A 48 10.18 -2.62 -0.06
N ALA A 49 9.74 -3.88 0.10
CA ALA A 49 8.41 -4.20 0.59
C ALA A 49 8.19 -3.69 2.02
N VAL A 50 9.14 -3.91 2.92
CA VAL A 50 9.09 -3.43 4.32
C VAL A 50 9.05 -1.90 4.34
N LYS A 51 9.92 -1.23 3.57
CA LYS A 51 9.92 0.24 3.46
C LYS A 51 8.57 0.78 3.00
N ASN A 52 7.96 0.17 1.98
CA ASN A 52 6.65 0.60 1.46
C ASN A 52 5.54 0.34 2.47
N ALA A 53 5.59 -0.79 3.19
CA ALA A 53 4.64 -1.12 4.25
C ALA A 53 4.75 -0.12 5.42
N GLU A 54 5.96 0.20 5.88
CA GLU A 54 6.19 1.18 6.94
C GLU A 54 5.73 2.58 6.53
N ALA A 55 6.02 3.00 5.29
CA ALA A 55 5.57 4.29 4.77
C ALA A 55 4.04 4.37 4.69
N THR A 56 3.38 3.29 4.28
CA THR A 56 1.91 3.22 4.22
C THR A 56 1.31 3.22 5.61
N LYS A 57 1.85 2.42 6.52
CA LYS A 57 1.43 2.39 7.92
C LYS A 57 1.50 3.79 8.55
N GLY A 58 2.64 4.47 8.40
CA GLY A 58 2.80 5.82 8.94
C GLY A 58 1.86 6.87 8.30
N LYS A 59 1.41 6.68 7.05
CA LYS A 59 0.37 7.54 6.45
C LYS A 59 -1.01 7.24 7.03
N VAL A 60 -1.37 5.96 7.11
CA VAL A 60 -2.66 5.53 7.65
C VAL A 60 -2.81 5.94 9.11
N ASP A 61 -1.76 5.81 9.93
CA ASP A 61 -1.78 6.23 11.33
C ASP A 61 -2.06 7.74 11.45
N LYS A 62 -1.45 8.58 10.59
CA LYS A 62 -1.73 10.03 10.55
C LYS A 62 -3.14 10.35 10.10
N GLU A 63 -3.61 9.69 9.04
CA GLU A 63 -4.98 9.88 8.56
C GLU A 63 -5.99 9.50 9.64
N LEU A 64 -5.78 8.40 10.36
CA LEU A 64 -6.63 8.01 11.48
C LEU A 64 -6.67 9.07 12.59
N GLU A 65 -5.51 9.62 12.99
CA GLU A 65 -5.47 10.71 13.96
C GLU A 65 -6.21 11.97 13.48
N GLU A 66 -6.09 12.31 12.19
CA GLU A 66 -6.80 13.44 11.58
C GLU A 66 -8.30 13.21 11.51
N LEU A 67 -8.74 11.99 11.15
CA LEU A 67 -10.14 11.60 11.15
C LEU A 67 -10.72 11.62 12.56
N GLU A 68 -9.99 11.15 13.57
CA GLU A 68 -10.44 11.18 14.97
C GLU A 68 -10.61 12.61 15.48
N LYS A 69 -9.66 13.51 15.16
CA LYS A 69 -9.81 14.95 15.44
C LYS A 69 -11.02 15.54 14.72
N THR A 70 -11.24 15.15 13.47
CA THR A 70 -12.39 15.60 12.68
C THR A 70 -13.71 15.13 13.30
N LEU A 71 -13.76 13.88 13.75
CA LEU A 71 -14.93 13.31 14.41
C LEU A 71 -15.21 14.03 15.72
N LYS A 72 -14.19 14.25 16.55
CA LYS A 72 -14.31 15.02 17.78
C LYS A 72 -14.81 16.45 17.52
N ASN A 73 -14.29 17.11 16.49
CA ASN A 73 -14.76 18.43 16.08
C ASN A 73 -16.24 18.41 15.65
N ILE A 74 -16.73 17.34 15.03
CA ILE A 74 -18.15 17.18 14.66
C ILE A 74 -19.02 16.97 15.90
N GLU A 75 -18.56 16.17 16.87
CA GLU A 75 -19.31 15.90 18.10
C GLU A 75 -19.38 17.10 19.04
N GLU A 76 -18.29 17.87 19.14
CA GLU A 76 -18.21 19.08 19.98
C GLU A 76 -18.68 20.34 19.24
N ALA A 77 -19.03 20.24 17.95
CA ALA A 77 -19.49 21.37 17.17
C ALA A 77 -20.77 21.96 17.74
N ARG A 78 -20.83 23.30 17.74
CA ARG A 78 -22.07 24.03 18.03
C ARG A 78 -23.18 23.65 17.03
N PRO A 79 -24.45 23.62 17.45
CA PRO A 79 -25.57 23.41 16.55
C PRO A 79 -25.59 24.45 15.42
N PHE A 80 -26.03 24.02 14.23
CA PHE A 80 -26.13 24.90 13.05
C PHE A 80 -27.08 26.09 13.26
N GLU A 81 -28.11 25.94 14.11
CA GLU A 81 -29.07 27.00 14.43
C GLU A 81 -28.43 28.18 15.17
N ASP A 82 -27.37 27.91 15.93
CA ASP A 82 -26.66 28.95 16.68
C ASP A 82 -25.54 29.59 15.87
N LEU A 83 -25.20 29.08 14.68
CA LEU A 83 -24.05 29.53 13.89
C LEU A 83 -24.29 30.91 13.26
N THR A 84 -23.34 31.83 13.42
CA THR A 84 -23.43 33.17 12.80
C THR A 84 -22.69 33.24 11.47
N VAL A 85 -23.11 34.16 10.60
CA VAL A 85 -22.44 34.39 9.30
C VAL A 85 -21.00 34.87 9.47
N ASP A 86 -20.73 35.65 10.52
CA ASP A 86 -19.38 36.16 10.83
C ASP A 86 -18.45 35.01 11.26
N ASP A 87 -18.95 34.04 12.03
CA ASP A 87 -18.19 32.83 12.38
C ASP A 87 -17.79 32.02 11.14
N VAL A 88 -18.70 31.93 10.15
CA VAL A 88 -18.48 31.21 8.90
C VAL A 88 -17.47 31.95 8.02
N ALA A 89 -17.58 33.27 7.90
CA ALA A 89 -16.64 34.10 7.15
C ALA A 89 -15.24 34.06 7.77
N ALA A 90 -15.14 34.10 9.10
CA ALA A 90 -13.88 33.98 9.83
C ALA A 90 -13.22 32.60 9.64
N ALA A 91 -14.00 31.52 9.60
CA ALA A 91 -13.49 30.16 9.38
C ALA A 91 -13.12 29.87 7.91
N ARG A 92 -13.78 30.55 6.96
CA ARG A 92 -13.63 30.34 5.51
C ARG A 92 -13.58 31.69 4.77
N PRO A 93 -12.42 32.38 4.76
CA PRO A 93 -12.26 33.68 4.11
C PRO A 93 -12.42 33.65 2.58
N ASP A 94 -12.40 32.46 1.97
CA ASP A 94 -12.71 32.29 0.54
C ASP A 94 -14.17 32.63 0.20
N ILE A 95 -15.07 32.61 1.19
CA ILE A 95 -16.48 32.99 1.02
C ILE A 95 -16.61 34.49 0.71
N ASP A 96 -15.92 35.34 1.45
CA ASP A 96 -15.95 36.80 1.22
C ASP A 96 -15.32 37.14 -0.13
N THR A 97 -14.20 36.48 -0.45
CA THR A 97 -13.52 36.65 -1.73
C THR A 97 -14.45 36.30 -2.89
N ARG A 98 -15.12 35.14 -2.82
CA ARG A 98 -16.09 34.73 -3.85
C ARG A 98 -17.29 35.66 -3.93
N THR A 99 -17.77 36.15 -2.79
CA THR A 99 -18.90 37.08 -2.74
C THR A 99 -18.54 38.40 -3.40
N ALA A 100 -17.36 38.95 -3.12
CA ALA A 100 -16.83 40.14 -3.79
C ALA A 100 -16.73 39.94 -5.32
N ASP A 101 -16.17 38.81 -5.74
CA ASP A 101 -16.06 38.41 -7.15
C ASP A 101 -17.43 38.31 -7.85
N MET A 102 -18.45 37.81 -7.16
CA MET A 102 -19.81 37.71 -7.70
C MET A 102 -20.41 39.10 -7.90
N ILE A 103 -20.25 39.99 -6.92
CA ILE A 103 -20.73 41.37 -6.98
C ILE A 103 -20.04 42.13 -8.13
N GLU A 104 -18.72 42.02 -8.25
CA GLU A 104 -17.96 42.64 -9.34
C GLU A 104 -18.44 42.18 -10.72
N LYS A 105 -18.77 40.89 -10.84
CA LYS A 105 -19.28 40.28 -12.08
C LYS A 105 -20.78 40.46 -12.27
N GLY A 106 -21.47 41.23 -11.41
CA GLY A 106 -22.90 41.51 -11.49
C GLY A 106 -23.80 40.29 -11.25
N ARG A 107 -23.28 39.23 -10.62
CA ARG A 107 -24.04 38.02 -10.28
C ARG A 107 -24.57 38.14 -8.85
N TRP A 108 -25.88 38.32 -8.71
CA TRP A 108 -26.53 38.53 -7.42
C TRP A 108 -27.07 37.26 -6.77
N MET A 109 -27.12 36.14 -7.50
CA MET A 109 -27.52 34.84 -6.97
C MET A 109 -26.48 33.78 -7.28
N PRO A 110 -26.13 32.92 -6.30
CA PRO A 110 -25.31 31.74 -6.56
C PRO A 110 -25.99 30.79 -7.55
N ALA A 111 -25.21 30.26 -8.49
CA ALA A 111 -25.72 29.29 -9.46
C ALA A 111 -26.26 28.03 -8.74
N GLY A 112 -27.45 27.57 -9.15
CA GLY A 112 -28.09 26.38 -8.59
C GLY A 112 -28.73 26.55 -7.20
N TYR A 113 -28.69 27.75 -6.61
CA TYR A 113 -29.30 27.99 -5.29
C TYR A 113 -30.82 27.74 -5.32
N LYS A 114 -31.51 28.29 -6.34
CA LYS A 114 -32.96 28.16 -6.51
C LYS A 114 -33.42 26.71 -6.71
N GLU A 115 -32.61 25.88 -7.34
CA GLU A 115 -32.95 24.45 -7.57
C GLU A 115 -32.93 23.64 -6.26
N LYS A 116 -32.05 23.99 -5.32
CA LYS A 116 -31.90 23.28 -4.04
C LYS A 116 -32.75 23.85 -2.91
N PHE A 117 -32.92 25.17 -2.87
CA PHE A 117 -33.54 25.86 -1.74
C PHE A 117 -34.88 26.53 -2.09
N GLY A 118 -35.28 26.51 -3.36
CA GLY A 118 -36.48 27.17 -3.85
C GLY A 118 -36.33 28.70 -3.91
N GLU A 119 -37.40 29.35 -4.38
CA GLU A 119 -37.54 30.80 -4.33
C GLU A 119 -38.75 31.11 -3.43
N LEU A 120 -38.55 31.94 -2.42
CA LEU A 120 -39.60 32.38 -1.49
C LEU A 120 -40.26 33.70 -1.94
N SER A 121 -40.11 34.06 -3.22
CA SER A 121 -40.77 35.24 -3.78
C SER A 121 -42.28 34.99 -3.85
N VAL A 122 -43.06 36.01 -3.46
CA VAL A 122 -44.54 35.96 -3.47
C VAL A 122 -45.12 36.31 -4.85
N LEU A 123 -44.25 36.67 -5.80
CA LEU A 123 -44.55 36.98 -7.20
C LEU A 123 -44.33 35.75 -8.09
#